data_AF-A0A0P1ERV8-F1
#
_entry.id   AF-A0A0P1ERV8-F1
#
_cell.length_a   1.000
_cell.length_b   1.000
_cell.length_c   1.000
_cell.angle_alpha   90.00
_cell.angle_beta   90.00
_cell.angle_gamma   90.00
#
_symmetry.space_group_name_H-M   'P 1'
#
loop_
_entity.id
_entity.type
_entity.pdbx_description
1 polymer ?
#
loop_
_entity_poly.entity_id
_entity_poly.type
_entity_poly.pdbx_seq_one_letter_code
_entity_poly.pdbx_strand_id
1 'polypeptide(L)'
;MVRYSLLALMMMSGAAYAADGKEDVCKYQGAVMKAIQEARLDRVKADKLEAHLLENDPSWPPNYNIAIEQFAPIVYGAKRRDLKKVDLGAQIEQQCLDNWEKIQEMQKSVSK
;
A
#
# COMPACT_ATOMS: atom_id res chain seq x y z
N MET A 1 14.44 9.18 -16.68
CA MET A 1 14.15 8.86 -15.28
C MET A 1 12.75 9.35 -15.00
N VAL A 2 11.76 8.46 -14.85
CA VAL A 2 10.47 8.89 -14.32
C VAL A 2 10.74 9.19 -12.86
N ARG A 3 10.84 10.48 -12.54
CA ARG A 3 10.74 10.94 -11.16
C ARG A 3 9.33 10.54 -10.72
N TYR A 4 9.20 9.47 -9.95
CA TYR A 4 8.01 9.21 -9.14
C TYR A 4 7.96 10.25 -8.02
N SER A 5 7.97 11.52 -8.40
CA SER A 5 7.72 12.63 -7.51
C SER A 5 6.25 12.56 -7.18
N LEU A 6 5.95 12.19 -5.93
CA LEU A 6 4.64 12.27 -5.32
C LEU A 6 3.61 11.35 -5.96
N LEU A 7 3.81 10.04 -5.80
CA LEU A 7 2.63 9.17 -5.69
C LEU A 7 1.95 9.57 -4.39
N ALA A 8 0.79 10.20 -4.54
CA ALA A 8 -0.04 10.69 -3.47
C ALA A 8 -0.09 9.65 -2.35
N LEU A 9 0.19 10.12 -1.15
CA LEU A 9 -0.04 9.45 0.12
C LEU A 9 -1.55 9.20 0.24
N MET A 10 -2.09 8.25 -0.54
CA MET A 10 -3.46 7.78 -0.40
C MET A 10 -3.48 6.91 0.84
N MET A 11 -3.48 7.57 1.99
CA MET A 11 -3.74 6.92 3.25
C MET A 11 -5.21 6.51 3.21
N MET A 12 -5.38 5.19 3.22
CA MET A 12 -6.64 4.53 3.52
C MET A 12 -7.33 5.24 4.69
N SER A 13 -8.65 5.40 4.61
CA SER A 13 -9.42 6.12 5.63
C SER A 13 -9.12 5.57 7.03
N GLY A 14 -8.77 6.45 7.96
CA GLY A 14 -8.26 6.07 9.30
C GLY A 14 -9.22 5.23 10.13
N ALA A 15 -10.51 5.24 9.79
CA ALA A 15 -11.51 4.41 10.41
C ALA A 15 -11.22 2.90 10.27
N ALA A 16 -10.55 2.48 9.20
CA ALA A 16 -10.27 1.07 8.95
C ALA A 16 -9.26 0.47 9.94
N TYR A 17 -8.39 1.28 10.57
CA TYR A 17 -7.29 0.81 11.42
C TYR A 17 -7.23 1.48 12.79
N ALA A 18 -8.34 2.06 13.25
CA ALA A 18 -8.38 2.82 14.49
C ALA A 18 -8.00 2.02 15.75
N ALA A 19 -7.99 0.68 15.65
CA ALA A 19 -7.56 -0.22 16.73
C ALA A 19 -6.05 -0.52 16.74
N ASP A 20 -5.36 -0.31 15.61
CA ASP A 20 -3.95 -0.66 15.44
C ASP A 20 -3.03 0.53 15.78
N GLY A 21 -1.86 0.24 16.35
CA GLY A 21 -0.85 1.26 16.64
C GLY A 21 -0.14 1.76 15.38
N LYS A 22 0.53 2.93 15.47
CA LYS A 22 1.33 3.53 14.38
C LYS A 22 2.18 2.50 13.62
N GLU A 23 2.98 1.74 14.36
CA GLU A 23 3.94 0.79 13.79
C GLU A 23 3.22 -0.31 12.99
N ASP A 24 2.13 -0.86 13.54
CA ASP A 24 1.34 -1.90 12.87
C ASP A 24 0.67 -1.35 11.61
N VAL A 25 0.09 -0.15 11.68
CA VAL A 25 -0.52 0.49 10.51
C VAL A 25 0.49 0.66 9.37
N CYS A 26 1.66 1.21 9.67
CA CYS A 26 2.68 1.45 8.66
C CYS A 26 3.26 0.14 8.10
N LYS A 27 3.48 -0.85 8.96
CA LYS A 27 3.93 -2.19 8.58
C LYS A 27 2.93 -2.89 7.66
N TYR A 28 1.64 -2.88 7.99
CA TYR A 28 0.62 -3.55 7.17
C TYR A 28 0.43 -2.86 5.83
N GLN A 29 0.48 -1.53 5.77
CA GLN A 29 0.46 -0.80 4.49
C GLN A 29 1.67 -1.13 3.61
N GLY A 30 2.86 -1.20 4.21
CA GLY A 30 4.07 -1.66 3.53
C GLY A 30 3.94 -3.10 3.02
N ALA A 31 3.37 -4.00 3.84
CA ALA A 31 3.15 -5.40 3.49
C ALA A 31 2.20 -5.56 2.28
N VAL A 32 1.07 -4.84 2.26
CA VAL A 32 0.15 -4.85 1.12
C VAL A 32 0.85 -4.35 -0.14
N MET A 33 1.56 -3.22 -0.05
CA MET A 33 2.26 -2.64 -1.20
C MET A 33 3.33 -3.59 -1.77
N LYS A 34 4.10 -4.23 -0.87
CA LYS A 34 5.09 -5.24 -1.24
C LYS A 34 4.43 -6.42 -1.97
N ALA A 35 3.34 -6.95 -1.44
CA ALA A 35 2.65 -8.09 -2.03
C ALA A 35 2.10 -7.77 -3.43
N ILE A 36 1.54 -6.57 -3.63
CA ILE A 36 1.10 -6.11 -4.97
C ILE A 36 2.29 -6.01 -5.93
N GLN A 37 3.41 -5.46 -5.46
CA GLN A 37 4.64 -5.34 -6.24
C GLN A 37 5.17 -6.72 -6.66
N GLU A 38 5.25 -7.67 -5.72
CA GLU A 38 5.71 -9.04 -5.96
C GLU A 38 4.81 -9.75 -6.97
N ALA A 39 3.48 -9.73 -6.76
CA ALA A 39 2.52 -10.29 -7.71
C ALA A 39 2.67 -9.70 -9.12
N ARG A 40 2.91 -8.38 -9.22
CA ARG A 40 3.17 -7.72 -10.51
C ARG A 40 4.47 -8.20 -11.17
N LEU A 41 5.53 -8.40 -10.39
CA LEU A 41 6.80 -8.90 -10.88
C LEU A 41 6.69 -10.38 -11.32
N ASP A 42 5.87 -11.16 -10.62
CA ASP A 42 5.56 -12.57 -10.87
C ASP A 42 4.52 -12.79 -11.97
N ARG A 43 4.05 -11.70 -12.59
CA ARG A 43 3.14 -11.70 -13.75
C ARG A 43 1.73 -12.17 -13.43
N VAL A 44 1.30 -12.08 -12.17
CA VAL A 44 -0.12 -12.20 -11.81
C VAL A 44 -0.89 -11.13 -12.57
N LYS A 45 -2.01 -11.49 -13.19
CA LYS A 45 -2.85 -10.53 -13.94
C LYS A 45 -3.61 -9.64 -12.95
N ALA A 46 -3.87 -8.38 -13.32
CA ALA A 46 -4.52 -7.41 -12.43
C ALA A 46 -5.90 -7.89 -11.95
N ASP A 47 -6.67 -8.52 -12.84
CA ASP A 47 -7.98 -9.12 -12.57
C ASP A 47 -7.93 -10.37 -11.67
N LYS A 48 -6.73 -10.90 -11.41
CA LYS A 48 -6.48 -12.05 -10.52
C LYS A 48 -5.71 -11.67 -9.26
N LEU A 49 -5.31 -10.42 -9.12
CA LEU A 49 -4.45 -9.98 -8.03
C LEU A 49 -5.08 -10.22 -6.66
N GLU A 50 -6.31 -9.76 -6.46
CA GLU A 50 -6.96 -9.85 -5.16
C GLU A 50 -7.10 -11.31 -4.72
N ALA A 51 -7.68 -12.17 -5.57
CA ALA A 51 -7.76 -13.61 -5.30
C ALA A 51 -6.38 -14.22 -5.00
N HIS A 52 -5.37 -13.90 -5.81
CA HIS A 52 -4.00 -14.38 -5.59
C HIS A 52 -3.43 -13.95 -4.23
N LEU A 53 -3.67 -12.72 -3.78
CA LEU A 53 -3.16 -12.25 -2.50
C LEU A 53 -3.91 -12.86 -1.32
N LEU A 54 -5.25 -12.98 -1.42
CA LEU A 54 -6.08 -13.49 -0.33
C LEU A 54 -6.00 -15.01 -0.16
N GLU A 55 -5.71 -15.77 -1.22
CA GLU A 55 -5.48 -17.22 -1.16
C GLU A 55 -4.16 -17.60 -0.47
N ASN A 56 -3.21 -16.66 -0.35
CA ASN A 56 -1.87 -16.90 0.20
C ASN A 56 -1.74 -16.50 1.69
N ASP A 57 -2.85 -16.38 2.41
CA ASP A 57 -2.90 -16.04 3.84
C ASP A 57 -2.03 -14.82 4.20
N PRO A 58 -2.46 -13.61 3.80
CA PRO A 58 -1.65 -12.42 3.92
C PRO A 58 -1.30 -12.08 5.38
N SER A 59 -0.14 -11.47 5.58
CA SER A 59 0.36 -11.10 6.92
C SER A 59 -0.33 -9.89 7.56
N TRP A 60 -1.32 -9.30 6.88
CA TRP A 60 -2.07 -8.14 7.36
C TRP A 60 -3.53 -8.51 7.69
N PRO A 61 -4.19 -7.81 8.62
CA PRO A 61 -5.58 -8.08 8.93
C PRO A 61 -6.55 -7.69 7.79
N PRO A 62 -7.74 -8.30 7.66
CA PRO A 62 -8.61 -8.15 6.49
C PRO A 62 -9.09 -6.73 6.17
N ASN A 63 -9.12 -5.83 7.17
CA ASN A 63 -9.40 -4.41 6.98
C ASN A 63 -8.40 -3.72 6.03
N TYR A 64 -7.21 -4.29 5.81
CA TYR A 64 -6.20 -3.81 4.86
C TYR A 64 -6.43 -4.22 3.41
N ASN A 65 -7.39 -5.11 3.12
CA ASN A 65 -7.61 -5.60 1.76
C ASN A 65 -8.08 -4.51 0.79
N ILE A 66 -8.72 -3.44 1.27
CA ILE A 66 -9.14 -2.31 0.42
C ILE A 66 -7.94 -1.60 -0.25
N ALA A 67 -6.72 -1.76 0.28
CA ALA A 67 -5.51 -1.19 -0.34
C ALA A 67 -5.17 -1.89 -1.64
N ILE A 68 -5.55 -3.16 -1.79
CA ILE A 68 -5.31 -3.92 -3.01
C ILE A 68 -5.98 -3.21 -4.17
N GLU A 69 -7.26 -2.88 -4.06
CA GLU A 69 -8.01 -2.16 -5.09
C GLU A 69 -7.42 -0.77 -5.36
N GLN A 70 -7.06 -0.03 -4.30
CA GLN A 70 -6.56 1.34 -4.43
C GLN A 70 -5.18 1.42 -5.10
N PHE A 71 -4.28 0.50 -4.78
CA PHE A 71 -2.89 0.57 -5.23
C PHE A 71 -2.59 -0.30 -6.47
N ALA A 72 -3.38 -1.33 -6.75
CA ALA A 72 -3.17 -2.17 -7.91
C ALA A 72 -3.07 -1.39 -9.24
N PRO A 73 -3.94 -0.40 -9.55
CA PRO A 73 -3.84 0.35 -10.80
C PRO A 73 -2.50 1.08 -10.96
N ILE A 74 -1.98 1.64 -9.86
CA ILE A 74 -0.71 2.36 -9.83
C ILE A 74 0.45 1.41 -10.12
N VAL A 75 0.52 0.29 -9.39
CA VAL A 75 1.62 -0.68 -9.52
C VAL A 75 1.57 -1.38 -10.89
N TYR A 76 0.38 -1.71 -11.38
CA TYR A 76 0.23 -2.36 -12.69
C TYR A 76 0.48 -1.42 -13.87
N GLY A 77 0.23 -0.11 -13.69
CA GLY A 77 0.58 0.94 -14.64
C GLY A 77 2.09 1.23 -14.72
N ALA A 78 2.86 0.86 -13.70
CA ALA A 78 4.32 1.04 -13.69
C ALA A 78 5.05 0.02 -14.58
N LYS A 79 6.20 0.43 -15.13
CA LYS A 79 7.08 -0.49 -15.87
C LYS A 79 7.75 -1.44 -14.88
N ARG A 80 7.61 -2.75 -15.09
CA ARG A 80 8.26 -3.79 -14.25
C ARG A 80 9.76 -3.59 -14.05
N ARG A 81 10.48 -3.11 -15.08
CA ARG A 81 11.92 -2.83 -14.98
C ARG A 81 12.26 -1.74 -13.97
N ASP A 82 11.33 -0.82 -13.71
CA ASP A 82 11.50 0.27 -12.76
C ASP A 82 11.04 -0.19 -11.38
N LEU A 83 9.97 -1.01 -11.29
CA LEU A 83 9.57 -1.68 -10.04
C LEU A 83 10.69 -2.54 -9.44
N LYS A 84 11.53 -3.19 -10.24
CA LYS A 84 12.67 -3.99 -9.74
C LYS A 84 13.77 -3.19 -9.04
N LYS A 85 13.75 -1.86 -9.16
CA LYS A 85 14.82 -0.98 -8.65
C LYS A 85 14.46 -0.34 -7.30
N VAL A 86 13.25 -0.58 -6.81
CA VAL A 86 12.70 0.04 -5.62
C VAL A 86 12.04 -1.04 -4.77
N ASP A 87 12.08 -0.89 -3.45
CA ASP A 87 11.26 -1.66 -2.53
C ASP A 87 10.07 -0.77 -2.15
N LEU A 88 8.91 -0.99 -2.79
CA LEU A 88 7.74 -0.17 -2.53
C LEU A 88 7.17 -0.43 -1.13
N GLY A 89 7.33 -1.65 -0.60
CA GLY A 89 6.89 -1.97 0.75
C GLY A 89 7.65 -1.16 1.78
N ALA A 90 8.98 -1.24 1.75
CA ALA A 90 9.84 -0.48 2.66
C ALA A 90 9.68 1.04 2.50
N GLN A 91 9.53 1.52 1.26
CA GLN A 91 9.31 2.95 1.02
C GLN A 91 7.98 3.44 1.60
N ILE A 92 6.89 2.69 1.45
CA ILE A 92 5.58 3.08 1.98
C ILE A 92 5.57 2.99 3.51
N GLU A 93 6.15 1.93 4.08
CA GLU A 93 6.29 1.79 5.53
C GLU A 93 7.05 2.99 6.12
N GLN A 94 8.23 3.30 5.57
CA GLN A 94 9.04 4.43 6.04
C GLN A 94 8.33 5.77 5.84
N GLN A 95 7.67 6.00 4.70
CA GLN A 95 6.92 7.22 4.46
C GLN A 95 5.75 7.39 5.45
N CYS A 96 5.06 6.30 5.78
CA CYS A 96 4.01 6.30 6.79
C CYS A 96 4.59 6.67 8.17
N LEU A 97 5.72 6.07 8.56
CA LEU A 97 6.37 6.35 9.84
C LEU A 97 6.83 7.81 9.95
N ASP A 98 7.42 8.34 8.88
CA ASP A 98 7.95 9.71 8.80
C ASP A 98 6.84 10.78 8.78
N ASN A 99 5.67 10.44 8.22
CA ASN A 99 4.57 11.40 8.01
C ASN A 99 3.34 11.13 8.89
N TRP A 100 3.46 10.24 9.88
CA TRP A 100 2.34 9.75 10.69
C TRP A 100 1.41 10.85 11.20
N GLU A 101 1.95 11.89 11.84
CA GLU A 101 1.14 12.96 12.42
C GLU A 101 0.34 13.73 11.36
N LYS A 102 1.00 14.03 10.23
CA LYS A 102 0.37 14.72 9.10
C LYS A 102 -0.75 13.89 8.50
N ILE A 103 -0.59 12.57 8.46
CA ILE A 103 -1.61 11.65 7.99
C ILE A 103 -2.85 11.72 8.89
N GLN A 104 -2.64 11.65 10.20
CA GLN A 104 -3.73 11.70 11.17
C GLN A 104 -4.50 13.02 11.09
N GLU A 105 -3.81 14.14 10.86
CA GLU A 105 -4.43 15.43 10.63
C GLU A 105 -5.32 15.44 9.37
N MET A 106 -4.84 14.89 8.26
CA MET A 106 -5.61 14.81 7.01
C MET A 106 -6.84 13.89 7.16
N GLN A 107 -6.75 12.79 7.89
CA GLN A 107 -7.89 11.91 8.11
C GLN A 107 -9.00 12.59 8.94
N LYS A 108 -8.62 13.41 9.93
CA LYS A 108 -9.57 14.20 10.73
C LYS A 108 -10.26 15.29 9.93
N SER A 109 -9.60 15.89 8.93
CA SER A 109 -10.19 16.95 8.12
C SER A 109 -11.21 16.44 7.11
N VAL A 110 -11.05 15.21 6.62
CA VAL A 110 -11.98 14.56 5.66
C VAL A 110 -13.17 13.89 6.35
N SER A 111 -13.08 13.65 7.67
CA SER A 111 -14.17 13.06 8.48
C SER A 111 -15.14 14.10 9.06
N LYS A 112 -15.02 15.38 8.67
CA LYS A 112 -15.94 16.49 9.01
C LYS A 112 -16.87 16.78 7.84
#